data_AF-A0A8S3RTZ0-F1
#
_entry.id   AF-A0A8S3RTZ0-F1
#
_cell.length_a   1.000
_cell.length_b   1.000
_cell.length_c   1.000
_cell.angle_alpha   90.00
_cell.angle_beta   90.00
_cell.angle_gamma   90.00
#
_symmetry.space_group_name_H-M   'P 1'
#
loop_
_entity.id
_entity.type
_entity.pdbx_description
1 polymer ?
#
loop_
_entity_poly.entity_id
_entity_poly.type
_entity_poly.pdbx_seq_one_letter_code
_entity_poly.pdbx_strand_id
1 'polypeptide(L)'
;MHRTYLINDTDNLYATPKEVGIPMIIITFCSIVISSIVFIVLMKTKKGNFFTWRVIDRFSLYTVISDILFYFSQTAYGIHYWLEKLLNIEISKLECTIYGVLIMEFLLSQVILNTTTAMCAFNLVMRDRNMPLGKWDVYLLCPAFGIPLVLLTIEAFFDQFGRNPVACLLKEERGILTIHFLQIGLFFLVSLVLITALYLTMWIYIRRQTTAMKSYFGQQSAVNARRLALKLSLYVLIHVIQFGANVIEAAWIAFEEPPIGVRYAAIFIGATGGIMNGAVYLTVHKN
;
A
#
# COMPACT_ATOMS: atom_id res chain seq x y z
N MET A 1 -51.41 -3.81 -17.60
CA MET A 1 -50.53 -3.70 -16.41
C MET A 1 -49.09 -3.59 -16.88
N HIS A 2 -48.67 -2.40 -17.25
CA HIS A 2 -47.26 -2.08 -17.50
C HIS A 2 -46.62 -1.77 -16.16
N ARG A 3 -45.69 -2.61 -15.71
CA ARG A 3 -44.86 -2.33 -14.55
C ARG A 3 -43.61 -1.60 -15.06
N THR A 4 -43.67 -0.28 -15.06
CA THR A 4 -42.55 0.62 -15.32
C THR A 4 -41.50 0.35 -14.25
N TYR A 5 -40.32 -0.12 -14.67
CA TYR A 5 -39.13 -0.12 -13.81
C TYR A 5 -38.74 1.33 -13.59
N LEU A 6 -38.99 1.84 -12.38
CA LEU A 6 -38.31 3.02 -11.88
C LEU A 6 -36.83 2.65 -11.75
N ILE A 7 -36.08 2.93 -12.81
CA ILE A 7 -34.62 3.05 -12.75
C ILE A 7 -34.39 4.19 -11.76
N ASN A 8 -33.81 3.86 -10.61
CA ASN A 8 -33.56 4.81 -9.55
C ASN A 8 -32.53 5.82 -10.07
N ASP A 9 -32.84 7.12 -10.03
CA ASP A 9 -31.99 8.22 -10.53
C ASP A 9 -30.59 8.28 -9.86
N THR A 10 -30.34 7.45 -8.84
CA THR A 10 -29.03 7.27 -8.21
C THR A 10 -28.02 6.52 -9.08
N ASP A 11 -28.45 5.70 -10.05
CA ASP A 11 -27.53 4.89 -10.87
C ASP A 11 -26.78 5.72 -11.92
N ASN A 12 -27.29 6.91 -12.27
CA ASN A 12 -26.64 7.85 -13.18
C ASN A 12 -25.67 8.81 -12.47
N LEU A 13 -25.73 8.93 -11.14
CA LEU A 13 -24.86 9.84 -10.39
C LEU A 13 -23.44 9.27 -10.15
N TYR A 14 -23.29 7.95 -10.29
CA TYR A 14 -22.03 7.23 -10.07
C TYR A 14 -21.43 6.66 -11.35
N ALA A 15 -21.82 7.18 -12.52
CA ALA A 15 -21.16 6.85 -13.77
C ALA A 15 -19.71 7.32 -13.70
N THR A 16 -18.79 6.40 -13.42
CA THR A 16 -17.37 6.67 -13.66
C THR A 16 -17.23 7.08 -15.11
N PRO A 17 -16.45 8.15 -15.42
CA PRO A 17 -16.13 8.43 -16.80
C PRO A 17 -15.49 7.16 -17.36
N LYS A 18 -16.01 6.64 -18.47
CA LYS A 18 -15.48 5.46 -19.18
C LYS A 18 -13.96 5.54 -19.38
N GLU A 19 -13.44 6.77 -19.39
CA GLU A 19 -12.05 7.14 -19.55
C GLU A 19 -11.15 6.82 -18.36
N VAL A 20 -11.66 6.58 -17.14
CA VAL A 20 -10.82 6.39 -15.94
C VAL A 20 -10.53 4.90 -15.64
N GLY A 21 -11.42 4.00 -16.04
CA GLY A 21 -11.24 2.56 -15.79
C GLY A 21 -10.04 1.95 -16.52
N ILE A 22 -9.81 2.34 -17.79
CA ILE A 22 -8.71 1.81 -18.61
C ILE A 22 -7.33 2.24 -18.08
N PRO A 23 -7.08 3.54 -17.80
CA PRO A 23 -5.82 3.97 -17.17
C PRO A 23 -5.53 3.26 -15.84
N MET A 24 -6.56 3.01 -15.02
CA MET A 24 -6.41 2.29 -13.76
C MET A 24 -5.97 0.84 -13.99
N ILE A 25 -6.59 0.11 -14.92
CA ILE A 25 -6.19 -1.25 -15.28
C ILE A 25 -4.74 -1.29 -15.79
N ILE A 26 -4.36 -0.32 -16.64
CA ILE A 26 -3.01 -0.25 -17.21
C ILE A 26 -1.99 -0.04 -16.08
N ILE A 27 -2.21 0.94 -15.20
CA ILE A 27 -1.24 1.27 -14.15
C ILE A 27 -1.11 0.15 -13.12
N THR A 28 -2.21 -0.48 -12.70
CA THR A 28 -2.18 -1.62 -11.78
C THR A 28 -1.49 -2.81 -12.43
N PHE A 29 -1.73 -3.09 -13.71
CA PHE A 29 -1.04 -4.14 -14.45
C PHE A 29 0.47 -3.87 -14.57
N CYS A 30 0.87 -2.63 -14.88
CA CYS A 30 2.28 -2.23 -14.86
C CYS A 30 2.91 -2.45 -13.46
N SER A 31 2.20 -2.10 -12.39
CA SER A 31 2.64 -2.36 -11.02
C SER A 31 2.81 -3.85 -10.72
N ILE A 32 1.92 -4.73 -11.23
CA ILE A 32 2.09 -6.19 -11.14
C ILE A 32 3.37 -6.64 -11.84
N VAL A 33 3.58 -6.18 -13.09
CA VAL A 33 4.75 -6.58 -13.89
C VAL A 33 6.05 -6.18 -13.20
N ILE A 34 6.15 -4.94 -12.72
CA ILE A 34 7.36 -4.47 -12.03
C ILE A 34 7.59 -5.21 -10.72
N SER A 35 6.53 -5.41 -9.92
CA SER A 35 6.63 -6.16 -8.66
C SER A 35 7.05 -7.62 -8.92
N SER A 36 6.54 -8.23 -9.99
CA SER A 36 6.92 -9.58 -10.41
C SER A 36 8.38 -9.66 -10.87
N ILE A 37 8.89 -8.65 -11.57
CA ILE A 37 10.31 -8.55 -11.93
C ILE A 37 11.17 -8.50 -10.65
N VAL A 38 10.79 -7.67 -9.68
CA VAL A 38 11.50 -7.59 -8.39
C VAL A 38 11.48 -8.94 -7.66
N PHE A 39 10.33 -9.60 -7.62
CA PHE A 39 10.19 -10.94 -7.05
C PHE A 39 11.15 -11.94 -7.71
N ILE A 40 11.16 -12.01 -9.05
CA ILE A 40 12.05 -12.90 -9.80
C ILE A 40 13.52 -12.57 -9.52
N VAL A 41 13.88 -11.29 -9.48
CA VAL A 41 15.25 -10.84 -9.17
C VAL A 41 15.64 -11.26 -7.75
N LEU A 42 14.77 -11.07 -6.75
CA LEU A 42 15.01 -11.53 -5.38
C LEU A 42 15.26 -13.03 -5.33
N MET A 43 14.38 -13.82 -5.94
CA MET A 43 14.49 -15.28 -5.93
C MET A 43 15.73 -15.79 -6.68
N LYS A 44 16.17 -15.12 -7.74
CA LYS A 44 17.38 -15.51 -8.50
C LYS A 44 18.68 -15.07 -7.85
N THR A 45 18.69 -13.92 -7.18
CA THR A 45 19.93 -13.33 -6.62
C THR A 45 20.29 -13.89 -5.26
N LYS A 46 19.32 -14.41 -4.50
CA LYS A 46 19.54 -14.94 -3.16
C LYS A 46 19.73 -16.45 -3.20
N LYS A 47 20.86 -16.91 -2.65
CA LYS A 47 21.22 -18.33 -2.54
C LYS A 47 21.10 -18.78 -1.08
N GLY A 48 20.77 -20.06 -0.88
CA GLY A 48 20.61 -20.67 0.44
C GLY A 48 19.18 -20.63 0.99
N ASN A 49 18.99 -21.21 2.17
CA ASN A 49 17.68 -21.33 2.80
C ASN A 49 17.06 -19.95 3.08
N PHE A 50 15.76 -19.81 2.83
CA PHE A 50 15.01 -18.58 3.04
C PHE A 50 15.24 -17.95 4.42
N PHE A 51 15.24 -18.78 5.47
CA PHE A 51 15.43 -18.34 6.85
C PHE A 51 16.82 -17.77 7.16
N THR A 52 17.82 -18.01 6.30
CA THR A 52 19.16 -17.44 6.45
C THR A 52 19.38 -16.16 5.64
N TRP A 53 18.37 -15.68 4.91
CA TRP A 53 18.48 -14.43 4.15
C TRP A 53 18.66 -13.22 5.08
N ARG A 54 19.13 -12.08 4.54
CA ARG A 54 19.18 -10.85 5.35
C ARG A 54 17.77 -10.36 5.62
N VAL A 55 17.58 -9.73 6.78
CA VAL A 55 16.30 -9.17 7.23
C VAL A 55 15.65 -8.29 6.15
N ILE A 56 16.44 -7.38 5.56
CA ILE A 56 15.97 -6.48 4.50
C ILE A 56 15.50 -7.21 3.23
N ASP A 57 16.14 -8.33 2.88
CA ASP A 57 15.80 -9.12 1.69
C ASP A 57 14.47 -9.85 1.91
N ARG A 58 14.21 -10.36 3.14
CA ARG A 58 12.93 -10.98 3.50
C ARG A 58 11.78 -9.98 3.56
N PHE A 59 11.98 -8.81 4.16
CA PHE A 59 10.97 -7.73 4.13
C PHE A 59 10.64 -7.28 2.71
N SER A 60 11.66 -7.17 1.85
CA SER A 60 11.45 -6.87 0.43
C SER A 60 10.59 -7.94 -0.23
N LEU A 61 10.81 -9.22 0.07
CA LEU A 61 9.99 -10.32 -0.45
C LEU A 61 8.53 -10.21 0.02
N TYR A 62 8.29 -10.00 1.32
CA TYR A 62 6.93 -9.88 1.86
C TYR A 62 6.17 -8.70 1.26
N THR A 63 6.84 -7.56 1.15
CA THR A 63 6.26 -6.34 0.57
C THR A 63 5.90 -6.57 -0.90
N VAL A 64 6.79 -7.19 -1.67
CA VAL A 64 6.56 -7.48 -3.10
C VAL A 64 5.42 -8.47 -3.31
N ILE A 65 5.30 -9.49 -2.46
CA ILE A 65 4.15 -10.42 -2.52
C ILE A 65 2.86 -9.67 -2.23
N SER A 66 2.84 -8.82 -1.20
CA SER A 66 1.68 -8.00 -0.84
C SER A 66 1.33 -6.99 -1.94
N ASP A 67 2.33 -6.42 -2.62
CA ASP A 67 2.16 -5.55 -3.79
C ASP A 67 1.49 -6.31 -4.93
N ILE A 68 2.02 -7.48 -5.31
CA ILE A 68 1.46 -8.30 -6.40
C ILE A 68 -0.01 -8.63 -6.12
N LEU A 69 -0.32 -9.09 -4.91
CA LEU A 69 -1.69 -9.48 -4.54
C LEU A 69 -2.65 -8.28 -4.51
N PHE A 70 -2.21 -7.13 -4.02
CA PHE A 70 -2.98 -5.89 -4.03
C PHE A 70 -3.29 -5.44 -5.47
N TYR A 71 -2.27 -5.28 -6.32
CA TYR A 71 -2.49 -4.80 -7.68
C TYR A 71 -3.23 -5.82 -8.54
N PHE A 72 -3.04 -7.13 -8.28
CA PHE A 72 -3.84 -8.17 -8.91
C PHE A 72 -5.32 -8.02 -8.58
N SER A 73 -5.65 -7.82 -7.30
CA SER A 73 -7.03 -7.63 -6.84
C SER A 73 -7.67 -6.39 -7.47
N GLN A 74 -6.95 -5.27 -7.54
CA GLN A 74 -7.42 -4.07 -8.23
C GLN A 74 -7.58 -4.26 -9.74
N THR A 75 -6.63 -4.94 -10.39
CA THR A 75 -6.70 -5.21 -11.84
C THR A 75 -7.89 -6.11 -12.16
N ALA A 76 -8.12 -7.16 -11.37
CA ALA A 76 -9.23 -8.07 -11.52
C ALA A 76 -10.57 -7.34 -11.37
N TYR A 77 -10.71 -6.49 -10.35
CA TYR A 77 -11.88 -5.63 -10.20
C TYR A 77 -12.06 -4.69 -11.41
N GLY A 78 -11.00 -4.01 -11.84
CA GLY A 78 -11.04 -3.09 -12.97
C GLY A 78 -11.47 -3.77 -14.28
N ILE A 79 -10.96 -4.97 -14.55
CA ILE A 79 -11.38 -5.78 -15.71
C ILE A 79 -12.86 -6.18 -15.58
N HIS A 80 -13.30 -6.67 -14.43
CA HIS A 80 -14.70 -7.07 -14.22
C HIS A 80 -15.63 -5.86 -14.38
N TYR A 81 -15.28 -4.71 -13.82
CA TYR A 81 -16.03 -3.45 -13.98
C TYR A 81 -16.12 -3.02 -15.45
N TRP A 82 -15.03 -3.16 -16.20
CA TRP A 82 -15.02 -2.85 -17.63
C TRP A 82 -15.90 -3.82 -18.44
N LEU A 83 -15.84 -5.12 -18.13
CA LEU A 83 -16.68 -6.15 -18.76
C LEU A 83 -18.17 -5.96 -18.43
N GLU A 84 -18.52 -5.55 -17.22
CA GLU A 84 -19.88 -5.20 -16.84
C GLU A 84 -20.43 -4.09 -17.76
N LYS A 85 -19.66 -3.03 -18.01
CA LYS A 85 -20.07 -1.94 -18.91
C LYS A 85 -20.14 -2.33 -20.38
N LEU A 86 -19.34 -3.30 -20.82
CA LEU A 86 -19.27 -3.73 -22.22
C LEU A 86 -20.30 -4.82 -22.56
N LEU A 87 -20.48 -5.78 -21.65
CA LEU A 87 -21.21 -7.04 -21.85
C LEU A 87 -22.45 -7.16 -20.97
N ASN A 88 -22.75 -6.17 -20.12
CA ASN A 88 -23.84 -6.20 -19.13
C ASN A 88 -23.78 -7.41 -18.17
N ILE A 89 -22.56 -7.85 -17.83
CA ILE A 89 -22.33 -8.86 -16.78
C ILE A 89 -22.27 -8.13 -15.45
N GLU A 90 -23.38 -8.11 -14.70
CA GLU A 90 -23.45 -7.42 -13.41
C GLU A 90 -22.51 -8.04 -12.38
N ILE A 91 -21.76 -7.19 -11.66
CA ILE A 91 -20.96 -7.62 -10.51
C ILE A 91 -21.92 -7.93 -9.37
N SER A 92 -21.95 -9.19 -8.94
CA SER A 92 -22.78 -9.59 -7.80
C SER A 92 -22.28 -8.96 -6.50
N LYS A 93 -23.17 -8.85 -5.53
CA LYS A 93 -22.85 -8.36 -4.18
C LYS A 93 -21.71 -9.15 -3.52
N LEU A 94 -21.69 -10.48 -3.72
CA LEU A 94 -20.66 -11.35 -3.17
C LEU A 94 -19.29 -11.05 -3.81
N GLU A 95 -19.23 -10.93 -5.15
CA GLU A 95 -18.00 -10.61 -5.85
C GLU A 95 -17.46 -9.24 -5.45
N CYS A 96 -18.33 -8.25 -5.31
CA CYS A 96 -17.95 -6.91 -4.84
C CYS A 96 -17.33 -6.97 -3.43
N THR A 97 -17.94 -7.74 -2.52
CA THR A 97 -17.40 -7.95 -1.17
C THR A 97 -16.04 -8.63 -1.21
N ILE A 98 -15.85 -9.65 -2.05
CA ILE A 98 -14.56 -10.34 -2.20
C ILE A 98 -13.48 -9.38 -2.71
N TYR A 99 -13.77 -8.58 -3.76
CA TYR A 99 -12.81 -7.60 -4.26
C TYR A 99 -12.45 -6.57 -3.19
N GLY A 100 -13.43 -6.04 -2.46
CA GLY A 100 -13.20 -5.05 -1.42
C GLY A 100 -12.36 -5.59 -0.27
N VAL A 101 -12.67 -6.78 0.23
CA VAL A 101 -11.87 -7.45 1.26
C VAL A 101 -10.43 -7.66 0.79
N LEU A 102 -10.22 -8.20 -0.41
CA LEU A 102 -8.86 -8.45 -0.92
C LEU A 102 -8.05 -7.17 -1.12
N ILE A 103 -8.67 -6.13 -1.70
CA ILE A 103 -7.99 -4.83 -1.91
C ILE A 103 -7.59 -4.22 -0.56
N MET A 104 -8.51 -4.18 0.41
CA MET A 104 -8.24 -3.60 1.72
C MET A 104 -7.26 -4.43 2.56
N GLU A 105 -7.34 -5.75 2.48
CA GLU A 105 -6.46 -6.70 3.16
C GLU A 105 -5.00 -6.43 2.83
N PHE A 106 -4.69 -6.42 1.53
CA PHE A 106 -3.32 -6.23 1.08
C PHE A 106 -2.85 -4.79 1.25
N LEU A 107 -3.75 -3.79 1.20
CA LEU A 107 -3.41 -2.40 1.50
C LEU A 107 -3.01 -2.21 2.97
N LEU A 108 -3.82 -2.70 3.90
CA LEU A 108 -3.53 -2.63 5.34
C LEU A 108 -2.27 -3.43 5.69
N SER A 109 -2.11 -4.62 5.09
CA SER A 109 -0.92 -5.45 5.25
C SER A 109 0.36 -4.71 4.81
N GLN A 110 0.34 -4.02 3.66
CA GLN A 110 1.47 -3.21 3.20
C GLN A 110 1.85 -2.12 4.20
N VAL A 111 0.87 -1.45 4.82
CA VAL A 111 1.13 -0.41 5.82
C VAL A 111 1.79 -0.99 7.07
N ILE A 112 1.31 -2.14 7.56
CA ILE A 112 1.91 -2.83 8.71
C ILE A 112 3.34 -3.27 8.39
N LEU A 113 3.56 -3.87 7.22
CA LEU A 113 4.88 -4.33 6.76
C LEU A 113 5.87 -3.16 6.61
N ASN A 114 5.44 -2.04 6.02
CA ASN A 114 6.25 -0.83 5.86
C ASN A 114 6.60 -0.20 7.21
N THR A 115 5.62 -0.13 8.12
CA THR A 115 5.83 0.39 9.48
C THR A 115 6.85 -0.45 10.23
N THR A 116 6.70 -1.77 10.16
CA THR A 116 7.63 -2.69 10.84
C THR A 116 9.03 -2.64 10.22
N THR A 117 9.11 -2.53 8.89
CA THR A 117 10.40 -2.36 8.18
C THR A 117 11.11 -1.09 8.66
N ALA A 118 10.37 0.03 8.80
CA ALA A 118 10.92 1.28 9.32
C ALA A 118 11.41 1.14 10.77
N MET A 119 10.67 0.45 11.64
CA MET A 119 11.08 0.16 13.02
C MET A 119 12.33 -0.73 13.07
N CYS A 120 12.43 -1.72 12.19
CA CYS A 120 13.60 -2.59 12.06
C CYS A 120 14.82 -1.80 11.63
N ALA A 121 14.69 -1.00 10.58
CA ALA A 121 15.75 -0.13 10.09
C ALA A 121 16.20 0.85 11.19
N PHE A 122 15.26 1.44 11.93
CA PHE A 122 15.56 2.36 13.03
C PHE A 122 16.38 1.69 14.13
N ASN A 123 15.98 0.52 14.61
CA ASN A 123 16.73 -0.20 15.65
C ASN A 123 18.13 -0.61 15.17
N LEU A 124 18.26 -0.98 13.89
CA LEU A 124 19.55 -1.28 13.29
C LEU A 124 20.46 -0.04 13.25
N VAL A 125 19.96 1.08 12.73
CA VAL A 125 20.76 2.30 12.53
C VAL A 125 21.07 3.03 13.84
N MET A 126 20.10 3.12 14.75
CA MET A 126 20.21 3.95 15.96
C MET A 126 20.70 3.18 17.18
N ARG A 127 20.43 1.87 17.25
CA ARG A 127 20.75 1.05 18.44
C ARG A 127 21.74 -0.06 18.14
N ASP A 128 22.17 -0.23 16.89
CA ASP A 128 23.02 -1.32 16.42
C ASP A 128 22.48 -2.71 16.84
N ARG A 129 21.15 -2.83 16.94
CA ARG A 129 20.48 -4.07 17.33
C ARG A 129 19.90 -4.75 16.11
N ASN A 130 20.52 -5.87 15.74
CA ASN A 130 19.92 -6.80 14.80
C ASN A 130 18.70 -7.47 15.44
N MET A 131 17.55 -7.38 14.79
CA MET A 131 16.40 -8.18 15.19
C MET A 131 16.60 -9.62 14.71
N PRO A 132 16.35 -10.63 15.55
CA PRO A 132 16.49 -12.05 15.18
C PRO A 132 15.31 -12.50 14.30
N LEU A 133 15.08 -11.81 13.19
CA LEU A 133 14.05 -12.15 12.22
C LEU A 133 14.54 -13.36 11.40
N GLY A 134 13.62 -14.23 10.98
CA GLY A 134 13.86 -15.53 10.37
C GLY A 134 12.94 -16.57 11.01
N LYS A 135 13.34 -17.11 12.16
CA LYS A 135 12.47 -18.02 12.96
C LYS A 135 11.23 -17.31 13.52
N TRP A 136 11.32 -16.00 13.72
CA TRP A 136 10.26 -15.17 14.30
C TRP A 136 9.42 -14.44 13.24
N ASP A 137 9.63 -14.70 11.95
CA ASP A 137 8.89 -14.01 10.87
C ASP A 137 7.38 -14.29 10.96
N VAL A 138 6.98 -15.42 11.54
CA VAL A 138 5.56 -15.72 11.79
C VAL A 138 4.92 -14.71 12.75
N TYR A 139 5.64 -14.21 13.74
CA TYR A 139 5.13 -13.21 14.69
C TYR A 139 5.02 -11.81 14.07
N LEU A 140 5.61 -11.61 12.89
CA LEU A 140 5.43 -10.42 12.08
C LEU A 140 4.28 -10.60 11.09
N LEU A 141 4.28 -11.70 10.35
CA LEU A 141 3.33 -11.95 9.27
C LEU A 141 1.92 -12.24 9.79
N CYS A 142 1.78 -12.96 10.91
CA CYS A 142 0.47 -13.24 11.50
C CYS A 142 -0.27 -11.97 11.90
N PRO A 143 0.34 -10.98 12.60
CA PRO A 143 -0.32 -9.70 12.82
C PRO A 143 -0.52 -8.90 11.53
N ALA A 144 0.44 -8.91 10.60
CA ALA A 144 0.38 -8.10 9.39
C ALA A 144 -0.77 -8.48 8.45
N PHE A 145 -1.07 -9.78 8.30
CA PHE A 145 -2.16 -10.27 7.45
C PHE A 145 -3.38 -10.71 8.28
N GLY A 146 -3.15 -11.34 9.44
CA GLY A 146 -4.24 -11.88 10.26
C GLY A 146 -5.13 -10.80 10.89
N ILE A 147 -4.58 -9.68 11.36
CA ILE A 147 -5.39 -8.61 11.96
C ILE A 147 -6.27 -7.94 10.90
N PRO A 148 -5.74 -7.47 9.75
CA PRO A 148 -6.58 -6.98 8.66
C PRO A 148 -7.65 -7.99 8.24
N LEU A 149 -7.28 -9.26 8.07
CA LEU A 149 -8.22 -10.26 7.57
C LEU A 149 -9.40 -10.47 8.51
N VAL A 150 -9.14 -10.54 9.81
CA VAL A 150 -10.19 -10.70 10.83
C VAL A 150 -11.10 -9.48 10.84
N LEU A 151 -10.54 -8.27 10.84
CA LEU A 151 -11.32 -7.02 10.85
C LEU A 151 -12.21 -6.92 9.61
N LEU A 152 -11.65 -7.12 8.42
CA LEU A 152 -12.38 -7.02 7.15
C LEU A 152 -13.42 -8.14 7.00
N THR A 153 -13.17 -9.33 7.56
CA THR A 153 -14.16 -10.42 7.57
C THR A 153 -15.34 -10.07 8.47
N ILE A 154 -15.10 -9.41 9.61
CA ILE A 154 -16.17 -8.91 10.49
C ILE A 154 -17.00 -7.85 9.74
N GLU A 155 -16.36 -6.90 9.07
CA GLU A 155 -17.04 -5.89 8.26
C GLU A 155 -17.85 -6.50 7.12
N ALA A 156 -17.31 -7.51 6.43
CA ALA A 156 -18.01 -8.27 5.40
C ALA A 156 -19.21 -9.03 5.97
N PHE A 157 -19.09 -9.62 7.16
CA PHE A 157 -20.20 -10.28 7.85
C PHE A 157 -21.34 -9.31 8.19
N PHE A 158 -21.01 -8.07 8.55
CA PHE A 158 -21.97 -7.00 8.80
C PHE A 158 -22.46 -6.29 7.54
N ASP A 159 -22.19 -6.83 6.35
CA ASP A 159 -22.59 -6.26 5.06
C ASP A 159 -22.13 -4.81 4.86
N GLN A 160 -20.93 -4.48 5.36
CA GLN A 160 -20.41 -3.12 5.29
C GLN A 160 -19.71 -2.82 3.97
N PHE A 161 -19.48 -3.82 3.10
CA PHE A 161 -18.94 -3.62 1.75
C PHE A 161 -20.03 -3.30 0.74
N GLY A 162 -19.73 -2.40 -0.18
CA GLY A 162 -20.65 -1.99 -1.24
C GLY A 162 -19.92 -1.34 -2.41
N ARG A 163 -20.69 -1.11 -3.47
CA ARG A 163 -20.18 -0.43 -4.66
C ARG A 163 -20.12 1.07 -4.40
N ASN A 164 -18.98 1.67 -4.73
CA ASN A 164 -18.81 3.12 -4.74
C ASN A 164 -18.34 3.56 -6.15
N PRO A 165 -18.27 4.86 -6.46
CA PRO A 165 -17.88 5.35 -7.79
C PRO A 165 -16.43 5.06 -8.21
N VAL A 166 -15.64 4.31 -7.46
CA VAL A 166 -14.24 4.04 -7.80
C VAL A 166 -13.85 2.57 -7.64
N ALA A 167 -14.42 1.88 -6.66
CA ALA A 167 -14.10 0.50 -6.30
C ALA A 167 -15.26 -0.17 -5.54
N CYS A 168 -15.11 -1.46 -5.25
CA CYS A 168 -15.88 -2.11 -4.19
C CYS A 168 -15.13 -1.90 -2.87
N LEU A 169 -15.62 -1.02 -2.00
CA LEU A 169 -15.03 -0.72 -0.68
C LEU A 169 -16.14 -0.68 0.37
N LEU A 170 -15.89 -0.17 1.58
CA LEU A 170 -16.97 -0.02 2.55
C LEU A 170 -18.00 1.02 2.10
N LYS A 171 -19.25 0.78 2.47
CA LYS A 171 -20.42 1.60 2.14
C LYS A 171 -20.32 2.98 2.77
N GLU A 172 -20.83 3.98 2.06
CA GLU A 172 -20.79 5.38 2.46
C GLU A 172 -22.00 5.81 3.30
N GLU A 173 -22.37 5.02 4.31
CA GLU A 173 -23.42 5.38 5.26
C GLU A 173 -22.81 6.15 6.44
N ARG A 174 -23.43 7.22 6.95
CA ARG A 174 -22.84 8.08 8.03
C ARG A 174 -22.22 7.31 9.20
N GLY A 175 -22.82 6.20 9.63
CA GLY A 175 -22.27 5.34 10.68
C GLY A 175 -21.01 4.57 10.25
N ILE A 176 -21.00 4.04 9.02
CA ILE A 176 -19.88 3.30 8.43
C ILE A 176 -18.75 4.27 8.04
N LEU A 177 -19.06 5.49 7.58
CA LEU A 177 -18.09 6.56 7.30
C LEU A 177 -17.20 6.89 8.49
N THR A 178 -17.84 7.01 9.66
CA THR A 178 -17.16 7.30 10.93
C THR A 178 -16.22 6.16 11.31
N ILE A 179 -16.64 4.92 11.09
CA ILE A 179 -15.81 3.72 11.28
C ILE A 179 -14.65 3.70 10.29
N HIS A 180 -14.90 4.03 9.02
CA HIS A 180 -13.89 4.14 7.96
C HIS A 180 -12.77 5.11 8.34
N PHE A 181 -13.14 6.31 8.78
CA PHE A 181 -12.18 7.32 9.21
C PHE A 181 -11.43 6.89 10.48
N LEU A 182 -12.16 6.42 11.51
CA LEU A 182 -11.56 6.08 12.80
C LEU A 182 -10.64 4.85 12.74
N GLN A 183 -10.96 3.86 11.90
CA GLN A 183 -10.20 2.62 11.83
C GLN A 183 -9.12 2.69 10.75
N ILE A 184 -9.49 2.99 9.51
CA ILE A 184 -8.57 2.93 8.35
C ILE A 184 -7.82 4.26 8.21
N GLY A 185 -8.53 5.38 8.27
CA GLY A 185 -7.94 6.72 8.13
C GLY A 185 -6.93 7.04 9.22
N LEU A 186 -7.32 6.85 10.48
CA LEU A 186 -6.44 7.08 11.63
C LEU A 186 -5.24 6.12 11.60
N PHE A 187 -5.44 4.86 11.21
CA PHE A 187 -4.35 3.90 11.07
C PHE A 187 -3.33 4.35 10.03
N PHE A 188 -3.77 4.75 8.84
CA PHE A 188 -2.88 5.32 7.82
C PHE A 188 -2.17 6.58 8.30
N LEU A 189 -2.87 7.48 9.00
CA LEU A 189 -2.27 8.69 9.54
C LEU A 189 -1.17 8.38 10.56
N VAL A 190 -1.46 7.51 11.53
CA VAL A 190 -0.51 7.12 12.57
C VAL A 190 0.70 6.43 11.96
N SER A 191 0.49 5.48 11.04
CA SER A 191 1.59 4.81 10.34
C SER A 191 2.43 5.78 9.51
N LEU A 192 1.80 6.70 8.77
CA LEU A 192 2.48 7.71 7.97
C LEU A 192 3.36 8.63 8.85
N VAL A 193 2.80 9.13 9.96
CA VAL A 193 3.54 9.97 10.92
C VAL A 193 4.69 9.19 11.54
N LEU A 194 4.45 7.96 11.98
CA LEU A 194 5.47 7.12 12.61
C LEU A 194 6.62 6.80 11.64
N ILE A 195 6.32 6.35 10.43
CA ILE A 195 7.33 6.02 9.41
C ILE A 195 8.14 7.26 9.06
N THR A 196 7.47 8.39 8.86
CA THR A 196 8.13 9.67 8.56
C THR A 196 9.07 10.08 9.70
N ALA A 197 8.60 10.02 10.96
CA ALA A 197 9.42 10.37 12.12
C ALA A 197 10.64 9.45 12.27
N LEU A 198 10.48 8.13 12.08
CA LEU A 198 11.57 7.16 12.20
C LEU A 198 12.64 7.40 11.14
N TYR A 199 12.25 7.57 9.87
CA TYR A 199 13.21 7.82 8.80
C TYR A 199 13.84 9.21 8.85
N LEU A 200 13.10 10.26 9.23
CA LEU A 200 13.68 11.58 9.46
C LEU A 200 14.72 11.53 10.58
N THR A 201 14.43 10.82 11.68
CA THR A 201 15.39 10.66 12.77
C THR A 201 16.64 9.92 12.32
N MET A 202 16.50 8.80 11.59
CA MET A 202 17.64 8.09 11.00
C MET A 202 18.45 8.97 10.06
N TRP A 203 17.78 9.76 9.23
CA TRP A 203 18.42 10.68 8.28
C TRP A 203 19.23 11.77 8.99
N ILE A 204 18.65 12.41 10.02
CA ILE A 204 19.33 13.41 10.84
C ILE A 204 20.55 12.79 11.52
N TYR A 205 20.40 11.59 12.09
CA TYR A 205 21.48 10.87 12.74
C TYR A 205 22.63 10.54 11.76
N ILE A 206 22.32 9.95 10.60
CA ILE A 206 23.31 9.62 9.58
C ILE A 206 24.01 10.87 9.08
N ARG A 207 23.31 11.99 8.86
CA ARG A 207 23.95 13.24 8.44
C ARG A 207 24.91 13.79 9.49
N ARG A 208 24.50 13.81 10.77
CA ARG A 208 25.37 14.26 11.87
C ARG A 208 26.62 13.40 11.96
N GLN A 209 26.46 12.08 11.88
CA GLN A 209 27.57 11.12 11.85
C GLN A 209 28.44 11.28 10.60
N THR A 210 27.88 11.61 9.44
CA THR A 210 28.65 11.84 8.20
C THR A 210 29.58 13.04 8.33
N THR A 211 29.10 14.15 8.91
CA THR A 211 29.92 15.33 9.16
C THR A 211 31.07 15.01 10.12
N ALA A 212 30.81 14.23 11.16
CA ALA A 212 31.85 13.77 12.09
C ALA A 212 32.81 12.77 11.43
N MET A 213 32.32 11.78 10.69
CA MET A 213 33.17 10.77 10.04
C MET A 213 34.06 11.37 8.95
N LYS A 214 33.61 12.43 8.25
CA LYS A 214 34.45 13.13 7.27
C LYS A 214 35.71 13.73 7.90
N SER A 215 35.66 14.16 9.16
CA SER A 215 36.84 14.68 9.86
C SER A 215 37.79 13.59 10.40
N TYR A 216 37.31 12.36 10.61
CA TYR A 216 38.11 11.29 11.26
C TYR A 216 38.49 10.11 10.35
N PHE A 217 37.65 9.70 9.39
CA PHE A 217 37.77 8.45 8.63
C PHE A 217 37.87 8.64 7.10
N GLY A 218 37.92 9.88 6.63
CA GLY A 218 38.14 10.21 5.21
C GLY A 218 36.89 10.21 4.32
N GLN A 219 37.10 10.57 3.05
CA GLN A 219 36.05 10.92 2.08
C GLN A 219 35.11 9.73 1.74
N GLN A 220 35.63 8.50 1.69
CA GLN A 220 34.89 7.33 1.21
C GLN A 220 33.74 6.90 2.14
N SER A 221 33.97 6.93 3.46
CA SER A 221 32.92 6.65 4.45
C SER A 221 31.79 7.67 4.38
N ALA A 222 32.14 8.95 4.17
CA ALA A 222 31.17 10.02 4.01
C ALA A 222 30.31 9.88 2.73
N VAL A 223 30.90 9.38 1.62
CA VAL A 223 30.16 9.11 0.38
C VAL A 223 29.13 7.99 0.59
N ASN A 224 29.49 6.90 1.27
CA ASN A 224 28.57 5.78 1.54
C ASN A 224 27.41 6.20 2.44
N ALA A 225 27.69 6.97 3.50
CA ALA A 225 26.67 7.49 4.40
C ALA A 225 25.71 8.47 3.68
N ARG A 226 26.23 9.32 2.79
CA ARG A 226 25.40 10.19 1.94
C ARG A 226 24.50 9.39 0.98
N ARG A 227 25.02 8.32 0.36
CA ARG A 227 24.20 7.43 -0.48
C ARG A 227 23.09 6.75 0.31
N LEU A 228 23.39 6.29 1.53
CA LEU A 228 22.39 5.71 2.42
C LEU A 228 21.30 6.73 2.78
N ALA A 229 21.68 7.95 3.19
CA ALA A 229 20.73 9.01 3.50
C ALA A 229 19.82 9.38 2.31
N LEU A 230 20.35 9.40 1.09
CA LEU A 230 19.57 9.61 -0.13
C LEU A 230 18.56 8.48 -0.36
N LYS A 231 18.98 7.21 -0.18
CA LYS A 231 18.08 6.05 -0.28
C LYS A 231 16.95 6.13 0.75
N LEU A 232 17.24 6.48 2.01
CA LEU A 232 16.21 6.67 3.05
C LEU A 232 15.25 7.83 2.70
N SER A 233 15.77 8.93 2.14
CA SER A 233 14.94 10.07 1.72
C SER A 233 13.96 9.68 0.62
N LEU A 234 14.40 8.83 -0.32
CA LEU A 234 13.55 8.32 -1.39
C LEU A 234 12.43 7.42 -0.86
N TYR A 235 12.73 6.54 0.10
CA TYR A 235 11.70 5.73 0.77
C TYR A 235 10.63 6.58 1.46
N VAL A 236 11.04 7.61 2.21
CA VAL A 236 10.09 8.53 2.87
C VAL A 236 9.22 9.24 1.85
N LEU A 237 9.83 9.80 0.81
CA LEU A 237 9.10 10.55 -0.22
C LEU A 237 8.04 9.67 -0.89
N ILE A 238 8.40 8.45 -1.27
CA ILE A 238 7.46 7.52 -1.91
C ILE A 238 6.34 7.13 -0.96
N HIS A 239 6.67 6.82 0.29
CA HIS A 239 5.67 6.46 1.29
C HIS A 239 4.70 7.62 1.58
N VAL A 240 5.21 8.85 1.69
CA VAL A 240 4.38 10.05 1.86
C VAL A 240 3.47 10.29 0.66
N ILE A 241 3.96 10.08 -0.56
CA ILE A 241 3.12 10.23 -1.77
C ILE A 241 2.02 9.16 -1.81
N GLN A 242 2.39 7.89 -1.65
CA GLN A 242 1.46 6.75 -1.75
C GLN A 242 0.37 6.80 -0.68
N PHE A 243 0.76 6.96 0.59
CA PHE A 243 -0.19 6.89 1.71
C PHE A 243 -0.75 8.24 2.10
N GLY A 244 -0.07 9.35 1.79
CA GLY A 244 -0.59 10.69 2.02
C GLY A 244 -1.89 10.95 1.26
N ALA A 245 -2.01 10.44 0.03
CA ALA A 245 -3.25 10.58 -0.74
C ALA A 245 -4.43 9.84 -0.07
N ASN A 246 -4.20 8.63 0.45
CA ASN A 246 -5.21 7.87 1.21
C ASN A 246 -5.57 8.55 2.54
N VAL A 247 -4.60 9.18 3.22
CA VAL A 247 -4.85 9.96 4.45
C VAL A 247 -5.68 11.20 4.16
N ILE A 248 -5.41 11.91 3.07
CA ILE A 248 -6.18 13.08 2.64
C ILE A 248 -7.63 12.67 2.32
N GLU A 249 -7.81 11.59 1.54
CA GLU A 249 -9.14 11.07 1.24
C GLU A 249 -9.89 10.68 2.52
N ALA A 250 -9.26 9.91 3.41
CA ALA A 250 -9.89 9.48 4.65
C ALA A 250 -10.23 10.66 5.56
N ALA A 251 -9.35 11.66 5.67
CA ALA A 251 -9.62 12.88 6.42
C ALA A 251 -10.81 13.66 5.85
N TRP A 252 -10.95 13.69 4.52
CA TRP A 252 -12.09 14.33 3.88
C TRP A 252 -13.40 13.64 4.23
N ILE A 253 -13.41 12.31 4.12
CA ILE A 253 -14.53 11.43 4.47
C ILE A 253 -15.03 11.67 5.91
N ALA A 254 -14.15 12.08 6.82
CA ALA A 254 -14.54 12.41 8.20
C ALA A 254 -15.52 13.58 8.33
N PHE A 255 -15.49 14.52 7.39
CA PHE A 255 -16.27 15.74 7.43
C PHE A 255 -17.40 15.73 6.39
N GLU A 256 -17.12 15.25 5.18
CA GLU A 256 -18.05 15.23 4.05
C GLU A 256 -17.62 14.22 2.98
N GLU A 257 -18.49 13.98 1.99
CA GLU A 257 -18.14 13.13 0.85
C GLU A 257 -17.02 13.78 0.01
N PRO A 258 -15.88 13.09 -0.22
CA PRO A 258 -14.79 13.66 -0.99
C PRO A 258 -15.18 13.88 -2.45
N PRO A 259 -14.76 14.99 -3.07
CA PRO A 259 -14.92 15.20 -4.50
C PRO A 259 -14.34 14.03 -5.29
N ILE A 260 -15.03 13.60 -6.34
CA ILE A 260 -14.66 12.39 -7.10
C ILE A 260 -13.22 12.43 -7.64
N GLY A 261 -12.70 13.63 -7.98
CA GLY A 261 -11.32 13.82 -8.38
C GLY A 261 -10.28 13.50 -7.30
N VAL A 262 -10.60 13.76 -6.02
CA VAL A 262 -9.74 13.41 -4.87
C VAL A 262 -9.65 11.89 -4.73
N ARG A 263 -10.79 11.21 -4.85
CA ARG A 263 -10.87 9.74 -4.80
C ARG A 263 -10.08 9.08 -5.92
N TYR A 264 -10.24 9.59 -7.15
CA TYR A 264 -9.45 9.12 -8.28
C TYR A 264 -7.96 9.37 -8.08
N ALA A 265 -7.56 10.53 -7.57
CA ALA A 265 -6.16 10.82 -7.30
C ALA A 265 -5.59 9.87 -6.25
N ALA A 266 -6.30 9.62 -5.15
CA ALA A 266 -5.86 8.69 -4.10
C ALA A 266 -5.63 7.28 -4.62
N ILE A 267 -6.62 6.75 -5.37
CA ILE A 267 -6.55 5.42 -5.95
C ILE A 267 -5.48 5.33 -7.04
N PHE A 268 -5.39 6.33 -7.92
CA PHE A 268 -4.40 6.33 -9.00
C PHE A 268 -2.97 6.43 -8.43
N ILE A 269 -2.73 7.33 -7.47
CA ILE A 269 -1.43 7.46 -6.79
C ILE A 269 -1.10 6.14 -6.06
N GLY A 270 -2.05 5.56 -5.34
CA GLY A 270 -1.89 4.24 -4.71
C GLY A 270 -1.55 3.14 -5.72
N ALA A 271 -2.19 3.15 -6.89
CA ALA A 271 -1.97 2.17 -7.95
C ALA A 271 -0.57 2.27 -8.61
N THR A 272 0.12 3.42 -8.51
CA THR A 272 1.52 3.56 -8.95
C THR A 272 2.52 2.88 -7.99
N GLY A 273 2.05 2.35 -6.85
CA GLY A 273 2.93 1.97 -5.78
C GLY A 273 3.95 0.88 -6.13
N GLY A 274 3.57 -0.12 -6.93
CA GLY A 274 4.46 -1.20 -7.36
C GLY A 274 5.59 -0.69 -8.26
N ILE A 275 5.29 0.31 -9.10
CA ILE A 275 6.29 1.01 -9.92
C ILE A 275 7.28 1.74 -9.02
N MET A 276 6.78 2.52 -8.07
CA MET A 276 7.62 3.31 -7.16
C MET A 276 8.47 2.40 -6.25
N ASN A 277 7.87 1.37 -5.65
CA ASN A 277 8.55 0.39 -4.80
C ASN A 277 9.62 -0.36 -5.59
N GLY A 278 9.31 -0.78 -6.82
CA GLY A 278 10.27 -1.43 -7.72
C GLY A 278 11.44 -0.52 -8.10
N ALA A 279 11.17 0.76 -8.40
CA ALA A 279 12.20 1.74 -8.69
C ALA A 279 13.16 1.92 -7.49
N VAL A 280 12.62 1.97 -6.27
CA VAL A 280 13.44 2.04 -5.06
C VAL A 280 14.25 0.77 -4.87
N TYR A 281 13.63 -0.40 -5.01
CA TYR A 281 14.31 -1.67 -4.85
C TYR A 281 15.52 -1.76 -5.79
N LEU A 282 15.33 -1.44 -7.08
CA LEU A 282 16.38 -1.45 -8.08
C LEU A 282 17.46 -0.41 -7.77
N THR A 283 17.10 0.79 -7.30
CA THR A 283 18.07 1.83 -6.94
C THR A 283 18.87 1.48 -5.67
N VAL A 284 18.26 0.78 -4.73
CA VAL A 284 18.89 0.35 -3.48
C VAL A 284 19.85 -0.82 -3.71
N HIS A 285 19.49 -1.74 -4.59
CA HIS A 285 20.24 -2.97 -4.86
C HIS A 285 21.18 -2.89 -6.07
N LYS A 286 21.14 -1.80 -6.84
CA LYS A 286 22.17 -1.47 -7.83
C LYS A 286 23.44 -1.04 -7.08
N ASN A 287 24.45 -1.91 -7.11
CA ASN A 287 25.82 -1.62 -6.71
C ASN A 287 26.49 -0.75 -7.77
#